data_AF-A0A7C1UGQ4-F1
#
_entry.id   AF-A0A7C1UGQ4-F1
#
_cell.length_a   1.000
_cell.length_b   1.000
_cell.length_c   1.000
_cell.angle_alpha   90.00
_cell.angle_beta   90.00
_cell.angle_gamma   90.00
#
_symmetry.space_group_name_H-M   'P 1'
#
loop_
_entity.id
_entity.type
_entity.pdbx_description
1 polymer ?
#
loop_
_entity_poly.entity_id
_entity_poly.type
_entity_poly.pdbx_seq_one_letter_code
_entity_poly.pdbx_strand_id
1 'polypeptide(L)'
;MTTTTAPPTIPPNLGTGNAGAPDTPLPPTNDGGSSFRSPPHNLDAEKALLGAICINNRAYERVSEFLKPEHFAAHQHGLVFDACTRLIERGQIADPVTLKRYFEQDQSLSEIGGPAYL
;
A
#
# COMPACT_ATOMS: atom_id res chain seq x y z
N MET A 1 -67.95 22.65 13.99
CA MET A 1 -67.57 23.97 13.42
C MET A 1 -66.26 23.78 12.69
N THR A 2 -66.33 23.83 11.37
CA THR A 2 -65.26 23.60 10.39
C THR A 2 -64.45 24.87 10.15
N THR A 3 -63.13 24.78 10.07
CA THR A 3 -62.34 25.62 9.15
C THR A 3 -61.06 24.87 8.83
N THR A 4 -61.00 24.26 7.65
CA THR A 4 -59.76 23.77 7.03
C THR A 4 -59.37 24.80 5.98
N THR A 5 -58.16 25.33 6.09
CA THR A 5 -57.62 26.39 5.24
C THR A 5 -57.21 25.79 3.91
N ALA A 6 -57.77 26.31 2.81
CA ALA A 6 -57.47 25.93 1.44
C ALA A 6 -56.04 26.36 1.01
N PRO A 7 -55.33 25.55 0.22
CA PRO A 7 -54.02 25.89 -0.33
C PRO A 7 -54.11 26.85 -1.54
N PRO A 8 -53.06 27.65 -1.81
CA PRO A 8 -53.04 28.60 -2.92
C PRO A 8 -52.92 27.92 -4.30
N THR A 9 -53.75 28.39 -5.23
CA THR A 9 -53.83 28.03 -6.65
C THR A 9 -52.57 28.42 -7.43
N ILE A 10 -51.99 27.45 -8.15
CA ILE A 10 -50.87 27.64 -9.10
C ILE A 10 -51.47 27.95 -10.50
N PRO A 11 -51.08 29.03 -11.20
CA PRO A 11 -51.51 29.27 -12.58
C PRO A 11 -50.79 28.36 -13.59
N PRO A 12 -51.40 28.09 -14.76
CA PRO A 12 -50.86 27.18 -15.77
C PRO A 12 -49.67 27.79 -16.51
N ASN A 13 -48.56 27.05 -16.60
CA ASN A 13 -47.46 27.38 -17.51
C ASN A 13 -47.81 26.87 -18.91
N LEU A 14 -48.17 27.80 -19.81
CA LEU A 14 -48.32 27.54 -21.24
C LEU A 14 -46.96 27.79 -21.91
N GLY A 15 -46.24 26.72 -22.21
CA GLY A 15 -44.92 26.76 -22.82
C GLY A 15 -44.70 25.60 -23.77
N THR A 16 -45.40 25.64 -24.91
CA THR A 16 -45.17 24.80 -26.08
C THR A 16 -43.74 25.00 -26.57
N GLY A 17 -42.92 23.94 -26.69
CA GLY A 17 -41.55 24.11 -27.18
C GLY A 17 -40.69 22.85 -27.26
N ASN A 18 -40.84 22.16 -28.38
CA ASN A 18 -39.80 21.39 -29.08
C ASN A 18 -39.36 20.01 -28.53
N ALA A 19 -39.78 18.99 -29.28
CA ALA A 19 -39.12 17.70 -29.36
C ALA A 19 -37.72 17.86 -29.97
N GLY A 20 -36.74 17.20 -29.35
CA GLY A 20 -35.36 17.16 -29.83
C GLY A 20 -34.44 16.85 -28.68
N ALA A 21 -34.10 15.57 -28.50
CA ALA A 21 -33.08 15.15 -27.56
C ALA A 21 -31.81 16.00 -27.78
N PRO A 22 -31.19 16.59 -26.75
CA PRO A 22 -29.82 17.01 -26.90
C PRO A 22 -28.99 15.74 -27.03
N ASP A 23 -28.57 15.45 -28.27
CA ASP A 23 -27.33 14.75 -28.56
C ASP A 23 -26.23 15.47 -27.78
N THR A 24 -26.09 15.07 -26.52
CA THR A 24 -25.05 15.57 -25.65
C THR A 24 -23.88 14.69 -26.02
N PRO A 25 -22.79 15.24 -26.57
CA PRO A 25 -21.59 14.44 -26.76
C PRO A 25 -21.24 13.89 -25.39
N LEU A 26 -21.23 12.56 -25.25
CA LEU A 26 -20.71 11.93 -24.04
C LEU A 26 -19.35 12.58 -23.77
N PRO A 27 -19.07 13.04 -22.53
CA PRO A 27 -17.75 13.54 -22.21
C PRO A 27 -16.74 12.46 -22.62
N PRO A 28 -15.61 12.81 -23.25
CA PRO A 28 -14.59 11.82 -23.53
C PRO A 28 -14.24 11.15 -22.20
N THR A 29 -14.51 9.85 -22.08
CA THR A 29 -14.12 9.05 -20.93
C THR A 29 -12.59 8.96 -20.94
N ASN A 30 -11.94 10.03 -20.48
CA ASN A 30 -10.55 10.01 -20.11
C ASN A 30 -10.46 9.40 -18.71
N ASP A 31 -10.69 8.10 -18.61
CA ASP A 31 -10.06 7.29 -17.57
C ASP A 31 -8.78 6.69 -18.18
N GLY A 32 -7.93 7.61 -18.64
CA GLY A 32 -6.50 7.40 -18.71
C GLY A 32 -6.02 7.07 -17.30
N GLY A 33 -5.96 5.78 -17.03
CA GLY A 33 -5.58 5.24 -15.75
C GLY A 33 -5.31 3.76 -15.92
N SER A 34 -4.32 3.42 -16.74
CA SER A 34 -3.53 2.21 -16.51
C SER A 34 -2.88 2.36 -15.14
N SER A 35 -3.67 2.21 -14.08
CA SER A 35 -3.21 1.98 -12.73
C SER A 35 -2.30 0.79 -12.85
N PHE A 36 -0.99 1.03 -12.81
CA PHE A 36 0.00 -0.02 -12.75
C PHE A 36 -0.48 -0.97 -11.67
N ARG A 37 -0.95 -2.15 -12.10
CA ARG A 37 -1.60 -3.11 -11.21
C ARG A 37 -0.46 -3.70 -10.40
N SER A 38 -0.15 -3.07 -9.28
CA SER A 38 0.88 -3.55 -8.38
C SER A 38 0.53 -4.99 -8.02
N PRO A 39 1.51 -5.91 -8.02
CA PRO A 39 1.25 -7.27 -7.61
C PRO A 39 0.64 -7.29 -6.20
N PRO A 40 -0.25 -8.24 -5.90
CA PRO A 40 -0.83 -8.36 -4.56
C PRO A 40 0.30 -8.53 -3.54
N HIS A 41 0.30 -7.67 -2.52
CA HIS A 41 1.33 -7.63 -1.48
C HIS A 41 0.70 -7.44 -0.09
N ASN A 42 1.41 -7.88 0.96
CA ASN A 42 0.96 -7.72 2.34
C ASN A 42 2.14 -7.29 3.23
N LEU A 43 2.21 -5.99 3.50
CA LEU A 43 3.28 -5.40 4.31
C LEU A 43 3.29 -5.90 5.76
N ASP A 44 2.16 -6.31 6.31
CA ASP A 44 2.08 -6.83 7.68
C ASP A 44 2.70 -8.24 7.77
N ALA A 45 2.45 -9.07 6.76
CA ALA A 45 3.07 -10.39 6.64
C ALA A 45 4.59 -10.28 6.46
N GLU A 46 5.08 -9.32 5.68
CA GLU A 46 6.50 -9.05 5.53
C GLU A 46 7.15 -8.68 6.87
N LYS A 47 6.54 -7.76 7.63
CA LYS A 47 7.03 -7.40 8.97
C LYS A 47 7.03 -8.58 9.94
N ALA A 48 5.95 -9.37 9.94
CA ALA A 48 5.85 -10.56 10.79
C ALA A 48 6.93 -11.58 10.45
N LEU A 49 7.25 -11.77 9.17
CA LEU A 49 8.33 -12.64 8.73
C LEU A 49 9.70 -12.14 9.22
N LEU A 50 10.01 -10.85 9.03
CA LEU A 50 11.26 -10.27 9.50
C LEU A 50 11.41 -10.38 11.02
N GLY A 51 10.33 -10.12 11.76
CA GLY A 51 10.29 -10.30 13.21
C GLY A 51 10.54 -11.75 13.62
N ALA A 52 9.93 -12.71 12.92
CA ALA A 52 10.15 -14.14 13.16
C ALA A 52 11.62 -14.54 12.94
N ILE A 53 12.27 -14.01 11.89
CA ILE A 53 13.70 -14.25 11.62
C ILE A 53 14.58 -13.65 12.73
N CYS A 54 14.25 -12.45 13.21
CA CYS A 54 14.99 -11.78 14.29
C CYS A 54 14.86 -12.51 15.65
N ILE A 55 13.71 -13.14 15.92
CA ILE A 55 13.48 -13.93 17.14
C ILE A 55 14.14 -15.31 17.02
N ASN A 56 14.07 -15.91 15.84
CA ASN A 56 14.61 -17.24 15.58
C ASN A 56 15.24 -17.30 14.19
N ASN A 57 16.58 -17.21 14.13
CA ASN A 57 17.30 -17.24 12.86
C ASN A 57 17.12 -18.56 12.09
N ARG A 58 16.64 -19.65 12.70
CA ARG A 58 16.26 -20.89 11.97
C ARG A 58 15.04 -20.70 11.08
N ALA A 59 14.24 -19.66 11.29
CA ALA A 59 13.14 -19.31 10.39
C ALA A 59 13.65 -18.91 9.00
N TYR A 60 14.84 -18.30 8.91
CA TYR A 60 15.47 -17.93 7.64
C TYR A 60 15.73 -19.16 6.76
N GLU A 61 16.21 -20.26 7.35
CA GLU A 61 16.54 -21.50 6.62
C GLU A 61 15.34 -22.09 5.88
N ARG A 62 14.10 -21.79 6.32
CA ARG A 62 12.88 -22.29 5.66
C ARG A 62 12.47 -21.47 4.45
N VAL A 63 12.96 -20.23 4.33
CA VAL A 63 12.53 -19.28 3.30
C VAL A 63 13.64 -18.90 2.34
N SER A 64 14.90 -19.07 2.74
CA SER A 64 16.08 -18.68 1.96
C SER A 64 16.19 -19.35 0.59
N GLU A 65 15.59 -20.54 0.42
CA GLU A 65 15.60 -21.26 -0.86
C GLU A 65 14.80 -20.56 -1.97
N PHE A 66 13.78 -19.77 -1.62
CA PHE A 66 12.86 -19.18 -2.60
C PHE A 66 12.58 -17.70 -2.39
N LEU A 67 12.86 -17.14 -1.21
CA LEU A 67 12.63 -15.74 -0.92
C LEU A 67 13.90 -14.93 -1.10
N LYS A 68 13.83 -13.91 -1.96
CA LYS A 68 14.92 -12.96 -2.22
C LYS A 68 14.55 -11.57 -1.70
N PRO A 69 15.54 -10.71 -1.39
CA PRO A 69 15.31 -9.31 -1.04
C PRO A 69 14.39 -8.58 -2.03
N GLU A 70 14.52 -8.87 -3.33
CA GLU A 70 13.72 -8.24 -4.39
C GLU A 70 12.24 -8.63 -4.38
N HIS A 71 11.84 -9.68 -3.65
CA HIS A 71 10.46 -10.15 -3.59
C HIS A 71 9.61 -9.36 -2.60
N PHE A 72 10.22 -8.55 -1.72
CA PHE A 72 9.50 -7.71 -0.78
C PHE A 72 8.88 -6.51 -1.50
N ALA A 73 7.63 -6.19 -1.18
CA ALA A 73 6.96 -5.03 -1.76
C ALA A 73 7.54 -3.71 -1.23
N ALA A 74 7.91 -3.66 0.06
CA ALA A 74 8.66 -2.54 0.60
C ALA A 74 10.16 -2.78 0.45
N HIS A 75 10.82 -1.87 -0.27
CA HIS A 75 12.28 -1.89 -0.45
C HIS A 75 13.05 -2.01 0.88
N GLN A 76 12.58 -1.27 1.90
CA GLN A 76 13.17 -1.30 3.24
C GLN A 76 13.11 -2.70 3.88
N HIS A 77 12.03 -3.46 3.69
CA HIS A 77 11.94 -4.84 4.18
C HIS A 77 12.93 -5.75 3.45
N GLY A 78 13.10 -5.56 2.14
CA GLY A 78 14.11 -6.27 1.35
C GLY A 78 15.53 -6.02 1.87
N LEU A 79 15.87 -4.77 2.18
CA LEU A 79 17.16 -4.41 2.77
C LEU A 79 17.39 -5.07 4.14
N VAL A 80 16.36 -5.09 5.00
CA VAL A 80 16.44 -5.79 6.30
C VAL A 80 16.64 -7.29 6.10
N PHE A 81 15.93 -7.90 5.16
CA PHE A 81 16.11 -9.31 4.83
C PHE A 81 17.52 -9.63 4.30
N ASP A 82 18.08 -8.77 3.45
CA ASP A 82 19.45 -8.90 2.95
C ASP A 82 20.48 -8.82 4.08
N ALA A 83 20.33 -7.86 5.01
CA ALA A 83 21.19 -7.74 6.17
C ALA A 83 21.10 -8.98 7.09
N CYS A 84 19.88 -9.48 7.35
CA CYS A 84 19.67 -10.74 8.07
C CYS A 84 20.40 -11.90 7.39
N THR A 85 20.27 -12.01 6.07
CA THR A 85 20.92 -13.05 5.26
C THR A 85 22.44 -13.01 5.45
N ARG A 86 23.06 -11.85 5.25
CA ARG A 86 24.51 -11.67 5.38
C ARG A 86 25.04 -11.99 6.78
N LEU A 87 24.32 -11.59 7.83
CA LEU A 87 24.69 -11.90 9.21
C LEU A 87 24.62 -13.41 9.46
N ILE A 88 23.50 -14.05 9.10
CA ILE A 88 23.27 -15.48 9.34
C ILE A 88 24.27 -16.34 8.56
N GLU A 89 24.54 -16.02 7.29
CA GLU A 89 25.52 -16.75 6.46
C GLU A 89 26.96 -16.62 6.98
N ARG A 90 27.28 -15.51 7.68
CA ARG A 90 28.55 -15.33 8.38
C ARG A 90 28.59 -16.03 9.75
N GLY A 91 27.54 -16.76 10.11
CA GLY A 91 27.40 -17.42 11.41
C GLY A 91 27.11 -16.47 12.57
N GLN A 92 26.65 -15.25 12.27
CA GLN A 92 26.25 -14.26 13.28
C GLN A 92 24.75 -14.33 13.54
N ILE A 93 24.34 -13.87 14.73
CA ILE A 93 22.93 -13.73 15.08
C ILE A 93 22.38 -12.49 14.39
N ALA A 94 21.24 -12.61 13.72
CA ALA A 94 20.50 -11.47 13.19
C ALA A 94 19.37 -11.12 14.15
N ASP A 95 19.46 -9.95 14.76
CA ASP A 95 18.50 -9.39 15.72
C ASP A 95 18.49 -7.85 15.59
N PRO A 96 17.52 -7.13 16.20
CA PRO A 96 17.43 -5.67 16.02
C PRO A 96 18.70 -4.91 16.44
N VAL A 97 19.43 -5.38 17.44
CA VAL A 97 20.66 -4.73 17.92
C VAL A 97 21.82 -4.94 16.94
N THR A 98 21.99 -6.17 16.45
CA THR A 98 23.03 -6.49 15.46
C THR A 98 22.75 -5.86 14.11
N LEU A 99 21.50 -5.84 13.67
CA LEU A 99 21.06 -5.16 12.45
C LEU A 99 21.34 -3.67 12.51
N LYS A 100 20.97 -3.00 13.62
CA LYS A 100 21.26 -1.56 13.78
C LYS A 100 22.75 -1.27 13.61
N ARG A 101 23.63 -2.05 14.26
CA ARG A 101 25.08 -1.90 14.13
C ARG A 101 25.57 -2.19 12.72
N TYR A 102 25.01 -3.21 12.07
CA TYR A 102 25.34 -3.56 10.69
C TYR A 102 25.09 -2.38 9.76
N PHE A 103 23.90 -1.77 9.83
CA PHE A 103 23.58 -0.62 8.98
C PHE A 103 24.35 0.65 9.33
N GLU A 104 24.64 0.90 10.62
CA GLU A 104 25.50 2.01 11.05
C GLU A 104 26.92 1.91 10.45
N GLN A 105 27.44 0.69 10.29
CA GLN A 105 28.78 0.44 9.75
C GLN A 105 28.82 0.45 8.22
N ASP A 106 27.78 -0.05 7.57
CA ASP A 106 27.72 -0.25 6.11
C ASP A 106 27.38 1.03 5.33
N GLN A 107 27.11 2.16 6.03
CA GLN A 107 26.59 3.43 5.46
C GLN A 107 25.21 3.32 4.76
N SER A 108 24.66 2.12 4.64
CA SER A 108 23.33 1.80 4.08
C SER A 108 22.16 2.14 5.03
N LEU A 109 22.42 2.65 6.24
CA LEU A 109 21.39 3.06 7.22
C LEU A 109 20.45 4.16 6.67
N SER A 110 20.97 5.04 5.80
CA SER A 110 20.18 6.09 5.17
C SER A 110 19.17 5.54 4.17
N GLU A 111 19.44 4.41 3.52
CA GLU A 111 18.57 3.80 2.51
C GLU A 111 17.37 3.06 3.11
N ILE A 112 17.47 2.56 4.36
CA ILE A 112 16.35 1.95 5.07
C ILE A 112 15.43 2.95 5.78
N GLY A 113 15.73 4.25 5.73
CA GLY A 113 14.96 5.30 6.43
C GLY A 113 15.48 5.64 7.84
N GLY A 114 16.73 5.26 8.15
CA GLY A 114 17.40 5.60 9.41
C GLY A 114 17.14 4.62 10.56
N PRO A 115 17.73 4.88 11.73
CA PRO A 115 17.70 3.97 12.88
C PRO A 115 16.31 3.79 13.52
N ALA A 116 15.31 4.61 13.15
CA ALA A 116 13.95 4.52 13.67
C ALA A 116 13.11 3.39 13.02
N TYR A 117 13.62 2.76 11.96
CA TYR A 117 12.93 1.71 11.22
C TYR A 117 13.11 0.30 11.82
N LEU A 118 14.15 0.13 12.65
CA LEU A 118 14.52 -1.12 13.34
C LEU A 118 14.14 -1.03 14.82
#